data_AF-A0A249SPZ0-F1
#
_entry.id   AF-A0A249SPZ0-F1
#
_cell.length_a   1.000
_cell.length_b   1.000
_cell.length_c   1.000
_cell.angle_alpha   90.00
_cell.angle_beta   90.00
_cell.angle_gamma   90.00
#
_symmetry.space_group_name_H-M   'P 1'
#
loop_
_entity.id
_entity.type
_entity.pdbx_description
1 polymer ?
#
loop_
_entity_poly.entity_id
_entity_poly.type
_entity_poly.pdbx_seq_one_letter_code
_entity_poly.pdbx_strand_id
1 'polypeptide(L)'
;MDWDEILDPFSHLYQETLREQQQIVNVQDGLIAAARQLAEEHYPEIYHLEAEGYKALETVIISACVRLSCQINDVILKNQSV
;
A
#
# COMPACT_ATOMS: atom_id res chain seq x y z
N MET A 1 25.36 7.25 -3.27
CA MET A 1 24.29 6.28 -3.54
C MET A 1 24.80 5.45 -4.70
N ASP A 2 25.02 4.16 -4.49
CA ASP A 2 25.63 3.29 -5.50
C ASP A 2 24.53 2.81 -6.46
N TRP A 3 24.30 3.59 -7.51
CA TRP A 3 23.25 3.32 -8.49
C TRP A 3 23.50 2.03 -9.26
N ASP A 4 24.75 1.58 -9.37
CA ASP A 4 25.10 0.33 -10.05
C ASP A 4 24.67 -0.88 -9.21
N GLU A 5 24.81 -0.82 -7.88
CA GLU A 5 24.25 -1.86 -7.00
C GLU A 5 22.71 -1.85 -6.98
N ILE A 6 22.06 -0.68 -6.96
CA ILE A 6 20.58 -0.61 -6.97
C ILE A 6 19.99 -1.14 -8.28
N LEU A 7 20.72 -1.08 -9.40
CA LEU A 7 20.22 -1.53 -10.70
C LEU A 7 20.66 -2.95 -11.05
N ASP A 8 21.59 -3.55 -10.31
CA ASP A 8 21.98 -4.96 -10.47
C ASP A 8 21.00 -5.88 -9.73
N PRO A 9 20.22 -6.71 -10.45
CA PRO A 9 19.26 -7.64 -9.84
C PRO A 9 19.87 -8.67 -8.88
N PHE A 10 21.18 -8.90 -9.00
CA PHE A 10 21.92 -9.85 -8.17
C PHE A 10 22.60 -9.19 -6.97
N SER A 11 22.56 -7.86 -6.84
CA SER A 11 23.11 -7.19 -5.67
C SER A 11 22.24 -7.45 -4.43
N HIS A 12 22.89 -7.43 -3.27
CA HIS A 12 22.20 -7.54 -1.99
C HIS A 12 21.24 -6.37 -1.77
N LEU A 13 21.69 -5.15 -2.10
CA LEU A 13 20.92 -3.92 -1.94
C LEU A 13 19.63 -3.92 -2.78
N TYR A 14 19.69 -4.42 -4.02
CA TYR A 14 18.50 -4.57 -4.86
C TYR A 14 17.51 -5.57 -4.26
N GLN A 15 17.99 -6.72 -3.79
CA GLN A 15 17.14 -7.76 -3.21
C GLN A 15 16.48 -7.31 -1.91
N GLU A 16 17.20 -6.59 -1.05
CA GLU A 16 16.64 -5.98 0.17
C GLU A 16 15.59 -4.94 -0.17
N THR A 17 15.89 -4.02 -1.09
CA THR A 17 14.95 -3.00 -1.55
C THR A 17 13.69 -3.63 -2.13
N LEU A 18 13.82 -4.66 -2.98
CA LEU A 18 12.68 -5.36 -3.58
C LEU A 18 11.84 -6.07 -2.52
N ARG A 19 12.47 -6.69 -1.52
CA ARG A 19 11.77 -7.32 -0.39
C ARG A 19 10.96 -6.30 0.41
N GLU A 20 11.53 -5.15 0.72
CA GLU A 20 10.82 -4.06 1.41
C GLU A 20 9.63 -3.56 0.59
N GLN A 21 9.84 -3.31 -0.71
CA GLN A 21 8.75 -2.90 -1.60
C GLN A 21 7.63 -3.94 -1.65
N GLN A 22 7.98 -5.23 -1.69
CA GLN A 22 6.99 -6.29 -1.70
C GLN A 22 6.20 -6.39 -0.40
N GLN A 23 6.83 -6.13 0.75
CA GLN A 23 6.13 -6.06 2.04
C GLN A 23 5.13 -4.89 2.07
N ILE A 24 5.54 -3.72 1.58
CA ILE A 24 4.66 -2.53 1.50
C ILE A 24 3.44 -2.81 0.61
N VAL A 25 3.66 -3.41 -0.57
CA VAL A 25 2.60 -3.75 -1.52
C VAL A 25 1.63 -4.76 -0.92
N ASN A 26 2.13 -5.81 -0.25
CA ASN A 26 1.26 -6.80 0.39
C ASN A 26 0.36 -6.18 1.48
N VAL A 27 0.91 -5.26 2.28
CA VAL A 27 0.13 -4.53 3.29
C VAL A 27 -0.89 -3.62 2.63
N GLN A 28 -0.50 -2.90 1.58
CA GLN A 28 -1.38 -2.03 0.82
C GLN A 28 -2.59 -2.79 0.26
N ASP A 29 -2.36 -3.94 -0.38
CA ASP A 29 -3.43 -4.76 -0.95
C ASP A 29 -4.40 -5.25 0.12
N GLY A 30 -3.88 -5.69 1.28
CA GLY A 30 -4.70 -6.08 2.42
C GLY A 30 -5.54 -4.93 2.99
N LEU A 31 -4.97 -3.72 3.08
CA LEU A 31 -5.68 -2.52 3.53
C LEU A 31 -6.79 -2.12 2.56
N ILE A 32 -6.53 -2.18 1.25
CA ILE A 32 -7.54 -1.87 0.22
C ILE A 32 -8.71 -2.85 0.31
N ALA A 33 -8.43 -4.14 0.41
CA ALA A 33 -9.47 -5.17 0.54
C ALA A 33 -10.33 -4.94 1.80
N ALA A 34 -9.69 -4.71 2.95
CA ALA A 34 -10.39 -4.45 4.21
C ALA A 34 -11.21 -3.16 4.18
N ALA A 35 -10.67 -2.08 3.61
CA ALA A 35 -11.36 -0.80 3.50
C ALA A 35 -12.60 -0.89 2.60
N ARG A 36 -12.52 -1.61 1.47
CA ARG A 36 -13.68 -1.87 0.60
C ARG A 36 -14.77 -2.64 1.34
N GLN A 37 -14.39 -3.73 2.02
CA GLN A 37 -15.32 -4.55 2.79
C GLN A 37 -16.03 -3.74 3.87
N LEU A 38 -15.29 -2.95 4.66
CA LEU A 38 -15.86 -2.09 5.70
C LEU A 38 -16.79 -1.02 5.11
N ALA A 39 -16.43 -0.45 3.96
CA ALA A 39 -17.25 0.54 3.30
C ALA A 39 -18.59 -0.08 2.86
N GLU A 40 -18.56 -1.26 2.23
CA GLU A 40 -19.76 -1.99 1.80
C GLU A 40 -20.63 -2.43 2.99
N GLU A 41 -20.03 -2.84 4.11
CA GLU A 41 -20.75 -3.26 5.32
C GLU A 41 -21.47 -2.10 6.02
N HIS A 42 -20.88 -0.90 6.01
CA HIS A 42 -21.38 0.24 6.78
C HIS A 42 -22.08 1.32 5.95
N TYR A 43 -21.87 1.35 4.63
CA TYR A 43 -22.46 2.33 3.70
C TYR A 43 -23.13 1.62 2.51
N PRO A 44 -24.30 1.00 2.70
CA PRO A 44 -25.03 0.31 1.62
C PRO A 44 -25.42 1.25 0.46
N GLU A 45 -25.39 2.57 0.67
CA GLU A 45 -25.57 3.59 -0.37
C GLU A 45 -24.51 3.48 -1.48
N ILE A 46 -23.38 2.83 -1.22
CA ILE A 46 -22.36 2.55 -2.23
C ILE A 46 -22.97 1.81 -3.44
N TYR A 47 -23.90 0.89 -3.23
CA TYR A 47 -24.60 0.16 -4.30
C TYR A 47 -25.48 1.04 -5.21
N HIS A 48 -25.74 2.27 -4.81
CA HIS A 48 -26.52 3.25 -5.57
C HIS A 48 -25.64 4.32 -6.22
N LEU A 49 -24.31 4.26 -6.04
CA LEU A 49 -23.40 5.18 -6.69
C LEU A 49 -23.41 4.97 -8.21
N GLU A 50 -23.39 6.08 -8.95
CA GLU A 50 -23.07 6.04 -10.37
C GLU A 50 -21.59 5.67 -10.56
N ALA A 51 -21.21 5.26 -11.77
CA ALA A 51 -19.86 4.80 -12.08
C ALA A 51 -18.76 5.81 -11.68
N GLU A 52 -19.04 7.12 -11.79
CA GLU A 52 -18.12 8.18 -11.36
C GLU A 52 -17.94 8.20 -9.84
N GLY A 53 -19.02 8.00 -9.07
CA GLY A 53 -18.97 7.91 -7.61
C GLY A 53 -18.18 6.70 -7.13
N TYR A 54 -18.37 5.54 -7.77
CA TYR A 54 -17.56 4.35 -7.50
C TYR A 54 -16.07 4.59 -7.76
N LYS A 55 -15.74 5.21 -8.89
CA LYS A 55 -14.35 5.53 -9.22
C LYS A 55 -13.73 6.52 -8.24
N ALA A 56 -14.49 7.51 -7.80
CA ALA A 56 -14.05 8.47 -6.79
C ALA A 56 -13.77 7.78 -5.45
N LEU A 57 -14.68 6.91 -5.00
CA LEU A 57 -14.51 6.11 -3.78
C LEU A 57 -13.26 5.22 -3.86
N GLU A 58 -13.10 4.49 -4.96
CA GLU A 58 -11.92 3.66 -5.22
C GLU A 58 -10.62 4.46 -5.16
N THR A 59 -10.60 5.64 -5.78
CA THR A 59 -9.43 6.54 -5.77
C THR A 59 -9.08 6.98 -4.34
N VAL A 60 -10.09 7.30 -3.52
CA VAL A 60 -9.91 7.69 -2.12
C VAL A 60 -9.35 6.53 -1.30
N ILE A 61 -9.95 5.34 -1.41
CA ILE A 61 -9.50 4.14 -0.68
C ILE A 61 -8.04 3.83 -1.04
N ILE A 62 -7.72 3.72 -2.33
CA ILE A 62 -6.38 3.38 -2.80
C ILE A 62 -5.37 4.42 -2.31
N SER A 63 -5.64 5.72 -2.50
CA SER A 63 -4.72 6.78 -2.10
C SER A 63 -4.46 6.80 -0.60
N ALA A 64 -5.48 6.53 0.22
CA ALA A 64 -5.34 6.48 1.68
C ALA A 64 -4.53 5.25 2.11
N CYS A 65 -4.83 4.08 1.54
CA CYS A 65 -4.14 2.83 1.86
C CYS A 65 -2.66 2.85 1.45
N VAL A 66 -2.30 3.44 0.30
CA VAL A 66 -0.89 3.66 -0.10
C VAL A 66 -0.14 4.49 0.96
N ARG A 67 -0.74 5.61 1.38
CA ARG A 67 -0.11 6.50 2.35
C ARG A 67 0.05 5.79 3.70
N LEU A 68 -0.99 5.07 4.12
CA LEU A 68 -1.00 4.34 5.38
C LEU A 68 0.02 3.19 5.38
N SER A 69 0.14 2.42 4.30
CA SER A 69 1.12 1.33 4.21
C SER A 69 2.55 1.85 4.30
N CYS A 70 2.88 2.96 3.61
CA CYS A 70 4.17 3.62 3.75
C CYS A 70 4.42 4.12 5.19
N GLN A 71 3.42 4.72 5.83
CA GLN A 71 3.54 5.18 7.22
C GLN A 71 3.74 4.02 8.20
N ILE A 72 3.03 2.90 8.01
CA ILE A 72 3.23 1.69 8.80
C ILE A 72 4.65 1.17 8.64
N ASN A 73 5.13 1.08 7.40
CA ASN A 73 6.50 0.64 7.11
C ASN A 73 7.54 1.54 7.78
N ASP A 74 7.38 2.87 7.65
CA ASP A 74 8.25 3.84 8.31
C ASP A 74 8.26 3.67 9.83
N VAL A 75 7.10 3.44 10.46
CA VAL A 75 7.01 3.21 11.89
C VAL A 75 7.71 1.90 12.27
N ILE A 76 7.52 0.83 11.51
CA ILE A 76 8.16 -0.46 11.78
C ILE A 76 9.69 -0.32 11.65
N LEU A 77 10.19 0.23 10.54
CA LEU A 77 11.63 0.36 10.29
C LEU A 77 12.32 1.34 11.27
N LYS A 78 11.67 2.46 11.61
CA LYS A 78 12.24 3.43 12.59
C LYS A 78 12.30 2.87 14.01
N ASN A 79 11.46 1.89 14.33
CA ASN A 79 11.44 1.25 15.66
C ASN A 79 12.15 -0.11 15.67
N GLN A 80 12.78 -0.52 14.57
CA GLN A 80 13.60 -1.74 14.47
C GLN A 80 15.09 -1.50 14.76
N SER A 81 15.47 -0.42 15.46
CA SER A 81 16.83 -0.23 15.94
C SER A 81 17.19 -1.19 17.09
N VAL A 82 17.37 -2.48 16.78
CA VAL A 82 18.23 -3.47 17.46
C VAL A 82 18.67 -4.51 16.44
#